data_AF-H3B7P2-F1
#
_entry.id   AF-H3B7P2-F1
#
_cell.length_a   1.000
_cell.length_b   1.000
_cell.length_c   1.000
_cell.angle_alpha   90.00
_cell.angle_beta   90.00
_cell.angle_gamma   90.00
#
_symmetry.space_group_name_H-M   'P 1'
#
loop_
_entity.id
_entity.type
_entity.pdbx_description
1 polymer ?
#
loop_
_entity_poly.entity_id
_entity_poly.type
_entity_poly.pdbx_seq_one_letter_code
_entity_poly.pdbx_strand_id
1 'polypeptide(L)'
;MPSTKKTLMYLFGFIGSVGACLVICAVLATENWVSATIKCKNSNGTFEGIVNVNYGLFKGNEKPQISYSLKEITSLFSVTESLKGDSRNKILHILIVLFLALSLLSSLVDAGITLYNSVSNPYETLFGPVGVYIWSSISGILILLSIILFVVNTEEFELSIKVANGSITDTMELKESKDSYGYSFWLMLLVLALHIFIILIIYAYQHASYSHKKKQQRPTENAPKEIMLY
;
A
#
# COMPACT_ATOMS: atom_id res chain seq x y z
N MET A 1 6.43 -19.07 -30.14
CA MET A 1 7.10 -18.69 -28.88
C MET A 1 7.02 -17.17 -28.70
N PRO A 2 6.86 -16.64 -27.46
CA PRO A 2 6.95 -15.20 -27.20
C PRO A 2 8.37 -14.69 -27.50
N SER A 3 8.50 -13.43 -27.91
CA SER A 3 9.82 -12.82 -28.11
C SER A 3 10.55 -12.67 -26.77
N THR A 4 11.87 -12.82 -26.75
CA THR A 4 12.69 -12.66 -25.52
C THR A 4 12.46 -11.32 -24.82
N LYS A 5 12.31 -10.24 -25.61
CA LYS A 5 11.98 -8.89 -25.10
C LYS A 5 10.63 -8.86 -24.39
N LYS A 6 9.61 -9.50 -24.94
CA LYS A 6 8.27 -9.60 -24.31
C LYS A 6 8.37 -10.33 -22.97
N THR A 7 8.95 -11.54 -23.00
CA THR A 7 9.08 -12.38 -21.81
C THR A 7 9.81 -11.64 -20.70
N LEU A 8 10.91 -10.95 -21.01
CA LEU A 8 11.66 -10.17 -20.02
C LEU A 8 10.83 -9.04 -19.39
N MET A 9 10.11 -8.24 -20.19
CA MET A 9 9.32 -7.11 -19.69
C MET A 9 8.15 -7.57 -18.81
N TYR A 10 7.46 -8.64 -19.20
CA TYR A 10 6.39 -9.22 -18.39
C TYR A 10 6.90 -9.94 -17.14
N LEU A 11 8.12 -10.51 -17.18
CA LEU A 11 8.76 -11.09 -16.01
C LEU A 11 9.16 -10.02 -14.98
N PHE A 12 9.64 -8.86 -15.43
CA PHE A 12 9.84 -7.70 -14.54
C PHE A 12 8.52 -7.20 -13.94
N GLY A 13 7.46 -7.14 -14.76
CA GLY A 13 6.10 -6.87 -14.27
C GLY A 13 5.69 -7.83 -13.17
N PHE A 14 5.85 -9.14 -13.41
CA PHE A 14 5.54 -10.20 -12.45
C PHE A 14 6.31 -10.08 -11.14
N ILE A 15 7.62 -9.85 -11.20
CA ILE A 15 8.45 -9.64 -10.00
C ILE A 15 7.97 -8.40 -9.24
N GLY A 16 7.61 -7.33 -9.97
CA GLY A 16 7.01 -6.12 -9.39
C GLY A 16 5.70 -6.42 -8.65
N SER A 17 4.77 -7.15 -9.28
CA SER A 17 3.46 -7.47 -8.70
C SER A 17 3.60 -8.39 -7.48
N VAL A 18 4.47 -9.40 -7.54
CA VAL A 18 4.78 -10.28 -6.38
C VAL A 18 5.44 -9.48 -5.26
N GLY A 19 6.39 -8.59 -5.60
CA GLY A 19 7.01 -7.67 -4.64
C GLY A 19 5.96 -6.80 -3.95
N ALA A 20 5.04 -6.21 -4.70
CA ALA A 20 3.93 -5.44 -4.15
C ALA A 20 3.06 -6.29 -3.20
N CYS A 21 2.69 -7.51 -3.56
CA CYS A 21 1.96 -8.43 -2.67
C CYS A 21 2.70 -8.68 -1.36
N LEU A 22 3.99 -8.99 -1.42
CA LEU A 22 4.81 -9.25 -0.24
C LEU A 22 4.91 -8.02 0.66
N VAL A 23 5.07 -6.83 0.07
CA VAL A 23 5.11 -5.58 0.82
C VAL A 23 3.75 -5.29 1.46
N ILE A 24 2.62 -5.48 0.76
CA ILE A 24 1.28 -5.30 1.34
C ILE A 24 1.06 -6.27 2.51
N CYS A 25 1.48 -7.53 2.38
CA CYS A 25 1.43 -8.50 3.48
C CYS A 25 2.26 -8.05 4.69
N ALA A 26 3.47 -7.54 4.46
CA ALA A 26 4.33 -7.00 5.52
C ALA A 26 3.68 -5.78 6.19
N VAL A 27 3.09 -4.88 5.41
CA VAL A 27 2.35 -3.70 5.88
C VAL A 27 1.18 -4.11 6.78
N LEU A 28 0.41 -5.13 6.41
CA LEU A 28 -0.69 -5.65 7.23
C LEU A 28 -0.23 -6.34 8.53
N ALA A 29 0.93 -7.02 8.49
CA ALA A 29 1.42 -7.82 9.62
C ALA A 29 2.24 -7.02 10.65
N THR A 30 2.80 -5.88 10.25
CA THR A 30 3.76 -5.12 11.08
C THR A 30 3.09 -4.11 11.99
N GLU A 31 3.71 -3.90 13.16
CA GLU A 31 3.18 -3.07 14.26
C GLU A 31 3.78 -1.65 14.30
N ASN A 32 4.47 -1.23 13.24
CA ASN A 32 5.22 0.04 13.18
C ASN A 32 4.65 0.99 12.12
N TRP A 33 3.36 1.26 12.22
CA TRP A 33 2.70 2.25 11.36
C TRP A 33 2.88 3.67 11.90
N VAL A 34 2.64 3.85 13.20
CA VAL A 34 2.78 5.12 13.90
C VAL A 34 3.50 4.90 15.22
N SER A 35 4.38 5.83 15.56
CA SER A 35 4.96 6.01 16.87
C SER A 35 4.46 7.34 17.42
N ALA A 36 3.62 7.28 18.44
CA ALA A 36 3.01 8.43 19.09
C ALA A 36 3.67 8.66 20.45
N THR A 37 4.06 9.90 20.71
CA THR A 37 4.52 10.36 22.02
C THR A 37 3.41 11.20 22.66
N ILE A 38 2.79 10.66 23.70
CA ILE A 38 1.62 11.28 24.33
C ILE A 38 2.03 11.83 25.69
N LYS A 39 1.70 13.11 25.93
CA LYS A 39 1.83 13.72 27.26
C LYS A 39 0.62 13.38 28.11
N CYS A 40 0.86 12.77 29.26
CA CYS A 40 -0.16 12.37 30.21
C CYS A 40 -0.13 13.31 31.42
N LYS A 41 -1.32 13.68 31.91
CA LYS A 41 -1.47 14.41 33.16
C LYS A 41 -2.43 13.65 34.07
N ASN A 42 -2.08 13.50 35.35
CA ASN A 42 -3.03 12.94 36.32
C ASN A 42 -4.21 13.92 36.52
N SER A 43 -5.42 13.43 36.81
CA SER A 43 -6.63 14.23 37.04
C SER A 43 -6.45 15.34 38.10
N ASN A 44 -5.54 15.16 39.05
CA ASN A 44 -5.21 16.17 40.07
C ASN A 44 -4.21 17.24 39.57
N GLY A 45 -3.72 17.13 38.34
CA GLY A 45 -2.84 18.08 37.69
C GLY A 45 -1.40 18.14 38.21
N THR A 46 -1.04 17.31 39.19
CA THR A 46 0.25 17.34 39.90
C THR A 46 1.35 16.52 39.23
N PHE A 47 1.01 15.65 38.28
CA PHE A 47 1.95 14.73 37.64
C PHE A 47 1.89 14.85 36.13
N GLU A 48 3.05 15.01 35.51
CA GLU A 48 3.25 15.00 34.05
C GLU A 48 4.15 13.82 33.69
N GLY A 49 3.67 12.98 32.78
CA GLY A 49 4.38 11.80 32.28
C GLY A 49 4.37 11.75 30.75
N ILE A 50 5.25 10.93 30.18
CA ILE A 50 5.32 10.73 28.73
C ILE A 50 5.10 9.25 28.45
N VAL A 51 4.14 8.93 27.58
CA VAL A 51 3.86 7.57 27.14
C VAL A 51 4.18 7.46 25.65
N ASN A 52 5.01 6.48 25.31
CA ASN A 52 5.31 6.15 23.92
C ASN A 52 4.46 4.96 23.50
N VAL A 53 3.65 5.15 22.47
CA VAL A 53 2.78 4.12 21.91
C VAL A 53 3.22 3.85 20.48
N ASN A 54 3.55 2.60 20.19
CA ASN A 54 3.81 2.16 18.83
C ASN A 54 2.70 1.21 18.41
N TYR A 55 2.03 1.46 17.30
CA TYR A 55 0.96 0.58 16.86
C TYR A 55 0.96 0.37 15.35
N GLY A 56 0.48 -0.81 14.97
CA GLY A 56 0.12 -1.15 13.60
C GLY A 56 -1.38 -1.19 13.41
N LEU A 57 -1.82 -1.89 12.38
CA LEU A 57 -3.24 -1.91 12.01
C LEU A 57 -4.09 -2.77 12.96
N PHE A 58 -3.53 -3.83 13.56
CA PHE A 58 -4.30 -4.75 14.40
C PHE A 58 -3.85 -4.77 15.87
N LYS A 59 -2.54 -4.61 16.08
CA LYS A 59 -1.90 -4.70 17.40
C LYS A 59 -1.01 -3.49 17.62
N GLY A 60 -0.86 -3.11 18.88
CA GLY A 60 0.12 -2.12 19.31
C GLY A 60 0.85 -2.56 20.57
N ASN A 61 2.02 -1.96 20.74
CA ASN A 61 2.88 -2.08 21.90
C ASN A 61 2.96 -0.73 22.60
N GLU A 62 2.64 -0.72 23.88
CA GLU A 62 2.85 0.45 24.73
C GLU A 62 4.16 0.30 25.48
N LYS A 63 4.92 1.39 25.54
CA LYS A 63 6.08 1.50 26.42
C LYS A 63 5.85 2.71 27.33
N PRO A 64 5.16 2.53 28.47
CA PRO A 64 4.98 3.61 29.42
C PRO A 64 6.33 3.96 30.04
N GLN A 65 6.82 5.20 29.82
CA GLN A 65 7.92 5.77 30.59
C GLN A 65 7.34 6.59 31.75
N ILE A 66 6.93 5.90 32.80
CA ILE A 66 6.49 6.56 34.04
C ILE A 66 7.73 6.81 34.90
N SER A 67 8.04 8.09 35.13
CA SER A 67 9.23 8.60 35.83
C SER A 67 9.37 8.19 37.31
N TYR A 68 8.55 7.27 37.84
CA TYR A 68 8.69 6.80 39.23
C TYR A 68 8.51 5.28 39.45
N SER A 69 8.28 4.48 38.41
CA SER A 69 8.25 3.02 38.59
C SER A 69 8.85 2.35 37.37
N LEU A 70 10.04 1.81 37.60
CA LEU A 70 10.89 1.08 36.66
C LEU A 70 10.25 -0.28 36.33
N LYS A 71 9.07 -0.24 35.72
CA LYS A 71 8.46 -1.42 35.12
C LYS A 71 8.06 -1.03 33.71
N GLU A 72 8.94 -1.36 32.77
CA GLU A 72 8.61 -1.48 31.35
C GLU A 72 7.56 -2.60 31.21
N ILE A 73 6.32 -2.32 31.61
CA ILE A 73 5.20 -3.19 31.28
C ILE A 73 4.93 -2.92 29.80
N THR A 74 5.49 -3.76 28.94
CA THR A 74 5.08 -3.80 27.54
C THR A 74 3.69 -4.45 27.52
N SER A 75 2.63 -3.63 27.54
CA SER A 75 1.27 -4.12 27.30
C SER A 75 1.05 -4.21 25.78
N LEU A 76 0.73 -5.43 25.34
CA LEU A 76 0.15 -5.67 24.03
C LEU A 76 -1.33 -5.37 24.09
N PHE A 77 -1.82 -4.46 23.23
CA PHE A 77 -3.24 -4.16 23.13
C PHE A 77 -3.73 -4.35 21.69
N SER A 78 -5.04 -4.60 21.56
CA SER A 78 -5.72 -4.73 20.28
C SER A 78 -6.30 -3.38 19.85
N VAL A 79 -5.81 -2.82 18.74
CA VAL A 79 -6.25 -1.51 18.23
C VAL A 79 -7.76 -1.50 17.97
N THR A 80 -8.27 -2.61 17.42
CA THR A 80 -9.70 -2.77 17.13
C THR A 80 -10.58 -2.75 18.38
N GLU A 81 -10.05 -3.19 19.52
CA GLU A 81 -10.78 -3.18 20.79
C GLU A 81 -10.76 -1.79 21.43
N SER A 82 -9.63 -1.09 21.37
CA SER A 82 -9.50 0.29 21.83
C SER A 82 -10.44 1.25 21.09
N LEU A 83 -10.77 0.94 19.82
CA LEU A 83 -11.65 1.75 18.98
C LEU A 83 -13.15 1.47 19.14
N LYS A 84 -13.57 0.57 20.04
CA LYS A 84 -15.01 0.23 20.22
C LYS A 84 -15.87 1.43 20.61
N GLY A 85 -15.30 2.44 21.27
CA GLY A 85 -16.01 3.64 21.74
C GLY A 85 -16.14 4.78 20.73
N ASP A 86 -15.34 4.81 19.65
CA ASP A 86 -15.40 5.88 18.63
C ASP A 86 -15.77 5.31 17.26
N SER A 87 -17.01 5.58 16.83
CA SER A 87 -17.57 5.05 15.58
C SER A 87 -16.83 5.56 14.33
N ARG A 88 -16.28 6.79 14.35
CA ARG A 88 -15.64 7.40 13.17
C ARG A 88 -14.29 6.74 12.90
N ASN A 89 -13.43 6.68 13.92
CA ASN A 89 -12.10 6.09 13.81
C ASN A 89 -12.18 4.62 13.45
N LYS A 90 -13.16 3.92 14.03
CA LYS A 90 -13.45 2.52 13.69
C LYS A 90 -13.84 2.34 12.22
N ILE A 91 -14.74 3.17 11.67
CA ILE A 91 -15.16 3.06 10.27
C ILE A 91 -13.99 3.31 9.33
N LEU A 92 -13.22 4.38 9.55
CA LEU A 92 -12.04 4.69 8.73
C LEU A 92 -11.02 3.56 8.79
N HIS A 93 -10.77 3.02 9.99
CA HIS A 93 -9.84 1.91 10.19
C HIS A 93 -10.27 0.64 9.44
N ILE A 94 -11.55 0.28 9.51
CA ILE A 94 -12.10 -0.86 8.75
C ILE A 94 -11.97 -0.64 7.24
N LEU A 95 -12.24 0.58 6.75
CA LEU A 95 -12.08 0.91 5.33
C LEU A 95 -10.64 0.79 4.87
N ILE A 96 -9.67 1.23 5.68
CA ILE A 96 -8.24 1.09 5.38
C ILE A 96 -7.86 -0.38 5.25
N VAL A 97 -8.25 -1.22 6.22
CA VAL A 97 -8.01 -2.68 6.18
C VAL A 97 -8.63 -3.31 4.93
N LEU A 98 -9.87 -2.93 4.60
CA LEU A 98 -10.59 -3.44 3.44
C LEU A 98 -9.88 -3.07 2.13
N PHE A 99 -9.45 -1.81 1.98
CA PHE A 99 -8.76 -1.34 0.78
C PHE A 99 -7.40 -2.02 0.60
N LEU A 100 -6.66 -2.26 1.68
CA LEU A 100 -5.41 -3.02 1.64
C LEU A 100 -5.64 -4.48 1.22
N ALA A 101 -6.70 -5.11 1.72
CA ALA A 101 -7.06 -6.48 1.34
C ALA A 101 -7.46 -6.57 -0.14
N LEU A 102 -8.27 -5.63 -0.64
CA LEU A 102 -8.65 -5.56 -2.05
C LEU A 102 -7.46 -5.24 -2.96
N SER A 103 -6.53 -4.39 -2.51
CA SER A 103 -5.26 -4.12 -3.21
C SER A 103 -4.41 -5.38 -3.29
N LEU A 104 -4.27 -6.14 -2.20
CA LEU A 104 -3.54 -7.41 -2.18
C LEU A 104 -4.10 -8.41 -3.21
N LEU A 105 -5.43 -8.57 -3.24
CA LEU A 105 -6.10 -9.43 -4.23
C LEU A 105 -5.87 -8.94 -5.66
N SER A 106 -5.95 -7.63 -5.88
CA SER A 106 -5.71 -7.02 -7.19
C SER A 106 -4.27 -7.24 -7.67
N SER A 107 -3.29 -7.11 -6.77
CA SER A 107 -1.87 -7.38 -7.07
C SER A 107 -1.59 -8.86 -7.35
N LEU A 108 -2.31 -9.78 -6.70
CA LEU A 108 -2.25 -11.22 -7.00
C LEU A 108 -2.80 -11.53 -8.40
N VAL A 109 -3.92 -10.92 -8.79
CA VAL A 109 -4.48 -11.08 -10.14
C VAL A 109 -3.51 -10.51 -11.18
N ASP A 110 -2.95 -9.32 -10.93
CA ASP A 110 -1.95 -8.69 -11.77
C ASP A 110 -0.68 -9.57 -11.95
N ALA A 111 -0.21 -10.19 -10.86
CA ALA A 111 0.88 -11.17 -10.91
C ALA A 111 0.52 -12.38 -11.80
N GLY A 112 -0.71 -12.89 -11.70
CA GLY A 112 -1.19 -13.98 -12.55
C GLY A 112 -1.19 -13.60 -14.04
N ILE A 113 -1.69 -12.40 -14.37
CA ILE A 113 -1.74 -11.90 -15.75
C ILE A 113 -0.32 -11.68 -16.30
N THR A 114 0.56 -11.04 -15.54
CA THR A 114 1.95 -10.78 -15.97
C THR A 114 2.74 -12.06 -16.16
N LEU A 115 2.59 -13.04 -15.27
CA LEU A 115 3.18 -14.38 -15.42
C LEU A 115 2.66 -15.09 -16.67
N TYR A 116 1.33 -15.08 -16.86
CA TYR A 116 0.71 -15.69 -18.03
C TYR A 116 1.22 -15.08 -19.33
N ASN A 117 1.38 -13.76 -19.40
CA ASN A 117 1.92 -13.07 -20.58
C ASN A 117 3.41 -13.30 -20.82
N SER A 118 4.17 -13.65 -19.78
CA SER A 118 5.60 -13.98 -19.87
C SER A 118 5.82 -15.30 -20.62
N VAL A 119 4.97 -16.29 -20.35
CA VAL A 119 5.09 -17.65 -20.91
C VAL A 119 4.23 -17.82 -22.19
N SER A 120 3.06 -17.19 -22.23
CA SER A 120 2.07 -17.37 -23.29
C SER A 120 1.96 -16.15 -24.21
N ASN A 121 1.40 -16.34 -25.41
CA ASN A 121 0.95 -15.25 -26.27
C ASN A 121 -0.57 -15.16 -26.21
N PRO A 122 -1.15 -14.34 -25.30
CA PRO A 122 -2.60 -14.19 -25.25
C PRO A 122 -3.12 -13.61 -26.56
N TYR A 123 -4.18 -14.24 -27.07
CA TYR A 123 -5.03 -13.69 -28.13
C TYR A 123 -6.10 -12.73 -27.54
N GLU A 124 -6.38 -12.83 -26.24
CA GLU A 124 -7.39 -12.07 -25.51
C GLU A 124 -6.84 -10.77 -24.91
N THR A 125 -7.59 -9.66 -25.06
CA THR A 125 -7.19 -8.32 -24.59
C THR A 125 -7.22 -8.19 -23.06
N LEU A 126 -8.19 -8.82 -22.40
CA LEU A 126 -8.35 -8.80 -20.94
C LEU A 126 -7.22 -9.52 -20.19
N PHE A 127 -6.71 -10.62 -20.74
CA PHE A 127 -5.53 -11.32 -20.22
C PHE A 127 -4.23 -10.80 -20.83
N GLY A 128 -4.28 -9.68 -21.55
CA GLY A 128 -3.14 -9.02 -22.15
C GLY A 128 -2.66 -7.80 -21.36
N PRO A 129 -2.02 -6.84 -22.04
CA PRO A 129 -1.57 -5.58 -21.43
C PRO A 129 -2.66 -4.77 -20.73
N VAL A 130 -3.90 -4.82 -21.26
CA VAL A 130 -5.03 -4.05 -20.70
C VAL A 130 -5.39 -4.54 -19.30
N GLY A 131 -5.36 -5.86 -19.08
CA GLY A 131 -5.57 -6.44 -17.76
C GLY A 131 -4.55 -5.94 -16.74
N VAL A 132 -3.27 -5.88 -17.12
CA VAL A 132 -2.21 -5.35 -16.26
C VAL A 132 -2.49 -3.91 -15.87
N TYR A 133 -2.89 -3.05 -16.81
CA TYR A 133 -3.23 -1.67 -16.49
C TYR A 133 -4.41 -1.55 -15.54
N ILE A 134 -5.47 -2.33 -15.74
CA ILE A 134 -6.67 -2.29 -14.89
C ILE A 134 -6.31 -2.71 -13.47
N TRP A 135 -5.71 -3.89 -13.30
CA TRP A 135 -5.44 -4.44 -11.97
C TRP A 135 -4.33 -3.70 -11.22
N SER A 136 -3.29 -3.25 -11.92
CA SER A 136 -2.27 -2.37 -11.32
C SER A 136 -2.84 -1.01 -10.92
N SER A 137 -3.73 -0.41 -11.73
CA SER A 137 -4.36 0.88 -11.40
C SER A 137 -5.34 0.76 -10.24
N ILE A 138 -6.17 -0.29 -10.21
CA ILE A 138 -7.08 -0.55 -9.08
C ILE A 138 -6.27 -0.69 -7.79
N SER A 139 -5.22 -1.50 -7.79
CA SER A 139 -4.37 -1.68 -6.61
C SER A 139 -3.71 -0.37 -6.18
N GLY A 140 -3.13 0.38 -7.12
CA GLY A 140 -2.52 1.69 -6.85
C GLY A 140 -3.51 2.72 -6.28
N ILE A 141 -4.72 2.81 -6.82
CA ILE A 141 -5.76 3.73 -6.32
C ILE A 141 -6.20 3.33 -4.91
N LEU A 142 -6.41 2.04 -4.64
CA LEU A 142 -6.79 1.55 -3.31
C LEU A 142 -5.71 1.87 -2.27
N ILE A 143 -4.42 1.68 -2.61
CA ILE A 143 -3.30 2.04 -1.75
C ILE A 143 -3.27 3.55 -1.48
N LEU A 144 -3.46 4.36 -2.51
CA LEU A 144 -3.50 5.83 -2.36
C LEU A 144 -4.64 6.26 -1.43
N LEU A 145 -5.84 5.68 -1.58
CA LEU A 145 -6.97 5.92 -0.69
C LEU A 145 -6.65 5.48 0.75
N SER A 146 -6.03 4.31 0.95
CA SER A 146 -5.59 3.86 2.27
C SER A 146 -4.63 4.83 2.94
N ILE A 147 -3.67 5.40 2.20
CA ILE A 147 -2.73 6.41 2.73
C ILE A 147 -3.50 7.66 3.18
N ILE A 148 -4.37 8.21 2.32
CA ILE A 148 -5.13 9.43 2.63
C ILE A 148 -6.02 9.20 3.85
N LEU A 149 -6.78 8.11 3.87
CA LEU A 149 -7.67 7.79 5.00
C LEU A 149 -6.88 7.58 6.30
N PHE A 150 -5.70 6.97 6.23
CA PHE A 150 -4.87 6.75 7.42
C PHE A 150 -4.33 8.06 7.99
N VAL A 151 -3.83 8.97 7.14
CA VAL A 151 -3.37 10.29 7.57
C VAL A 151 -4.51 11.09 8.18
N VAL A 152 -5.68 11.12 7.53
CA VAL A 152 -6.88 11.79 8.06
C VAL A 152 -7.30 11.19 9.41
N ASN A 153 -7.29 9.86 9.54
CA ASN A 153 -7.62 9.21 10.81
C ASN A 153 -6.65 9.59 11.94
N THR A 154 -5.36 9.73 11.61
CA THR A 154 -4.30 10.03 12.58
C THR A 154 -4.31 11.50 12.99
N GLU A 155 -4.30 12.43 12.02
CA GLU A 155 -4.15 13.87 12.27
C GLU A 155 -5.48 14.55 12.66
N GLU A 156 -6.58 14.29 11.93
CA GLU A 156 -7.85 14.99 12.15
C GLU A 156 -8.70 14.35 13.24
N PHE A 157 -8.61 13.04 13.39
CA PHE A 157 -9.41 12.29 14.36
C PHE A 157 -8.60 11.74 15.55
N GLU A 158 -7.35 12.18 15.69
CA GLU A 158 -6.46 11.92 16.83
C GLU A 158 -6.42 10.42 17.20
N LEU A 159 -6.26 9.55 16.19
CA LEU A 159 -6.29 8.09 16.37
C LEU A 159 -5.38 7.64 17.52
N SER A 160 -4.18 8.20 17.62
CA SER A 160 -3.18 7.89 18.63
C SER A 160 -3.70 8.09 20.06
N ILE A 161 -4.44 9.18 20.30
CA ILE A 161 -5.03 9.48 21.61
C ILE A 161 -6.13 8.48 21.94
N LYS A 162 -7.00 8.16 20.96
CA LYS A 162 -8.11 7.21 21.16
C LYS A 162 -7.61 5.80 21.44
N VAL A 163 -6.58 5.38 20.71
CA VAL A 163 -5.93 4.09 20.89
C VAL A 163 -5.31 3.98 22.28
N ALA A 164 -4.58 4.99 22.72
CA ALA A 164 -3.98 5.04 24.05
C ALA A 164 -5.02 5.10 25.18
N ASN A 165 -6.11 5.86 25.00
CA ASN A 165 -7.19 5.95 25.99
C ASN A 165 -7.94 4.62 26.19
N GLY A 166 -8.03 3.79 25.13
CA GLY A 166 -8.60 2.45 25.24
C GLY A 166 -7.72 1.43 25.97
N SER A 167 -6.44 1.75 26.20
CA SER A 167 -5.45 0.85 26.79
C SER A 167 -4.98 1.31 28.18
N ILE A 168 -4.88 2.63 28.41
CA ILE A 168 -4.46 3.21 29.70
C ILE A 168 -5.68 3.40 30.60
N THR A 169 -5.61 2.85 31.82
CA THR A 169 -6.67 2.87 32.84
C THR A 169 -7.06 4.30 33.21
N ASP A 170 -8.38 4.56 33.42
CA ASP A 170 -9.16 5.81 33.64
C ASP A 170 -8.60 6.94 34.55
N THR A 171 -7.34 6.90 34.97
CA THR A 171 -6.72 7.82 35.95
C THR A 171 -5.83 8.90 35.34
N MET A 172 -5.65 8.92 34.01
CA MET A 172 -4.79 9.88 33.31
C MET A 172 -5.51 10.56 32.15
N GLU A 173 -5.48 11.90 32.13
CA GLU A 173 -5.92 12.70 30.99
C GLU A 173 -4.80 12.80 29.96
N LEU A 174 -5.08 12.35 28.73
CA LEU A 174 -4.20 12.47 27.56
C LEU A 174 -4.54 13.75 26.81
N LYS A 175 -3.59 14.67 26.64
CA LYS A 175 -3.86 16.01 26.08
C LYS A 175 -3.22 16.30 24.73
N GLU A 176 -2.03 15.77 24.48
CA GLU A 176 -1.28 16.08 23.26
C GLU A 176 -0.56 14.83 22.79
N SER A 177 -0.75 14.50 21.52
CA SER A 177 -0.03 13.45 20.81
C SER A 177 0.92 14.08 19.80
N LYS A 178 2.18 13.63 19.78
CA LYS A 178 3.08 13.88 18.65
C LYS A 178 3.26 12.58 17.89
N ASP A 179 2.76 12.57 16.66
CA ASP A 179 2.69 11.36 15.84
C ASP A 179 3.82 11.36 14.80
N SER A 180 4.53 10.25 14.71
CA SER A 180 5.55 10.01 13.71
C SER A 180 5.23 8.74 12.93
N TYR A 181 5.21 8.84 11.60
CA TYR A 181 4.95 7.69 10.73
C TYR A 181 6.15 6.73 10.69
N GLY A 182 5.89 5.46 10.97
CA GLY A 182 6.87 4.38 10.93
C GLY A 182 7.06 3.79 9.53
N TYR A 183 7.96 2.81 9.40
CA TYR A 183 8.34 2.26 8.09
C TYR A 183 7.16 1.59 7.36
N SER A 184 6.20 0.99 8.08
CA SER A 184 5.04 0.32 7.46
C SER A 184 4.19 1.29 6.66
N PHE A 185 4.10 2.55 7.11
CA PHE A 185 3.44 3.61 6.36
C PHE A 185 4.19 3.94 5.07
N TRP A 186 5.51 4.14 5.16
CA TRP A 186 6.35 4.46 3.98
C TRP A 186 6.41 3.33 2.95
N LEU A 187 6.28 2.07 3.39
CA LEU A 187 6.19 0.92 2.49
C LEU A 187 4.95 0.97 1.58
N MET A 188 3.87 1.66 1.96
CA MET A 188 2.72 1.86 1.06
C MET A 188 3.08 2.73 -0.16
N LEU A 189 3.96 3.73 0.01
CA LEU A 189 4.47 4.51 -1.13
C LEU A 189 5.34 3.67 -2.06
N LEU A 190 6.10 2.72 -1.51
CA LEU A 190 6.86 1.74 -2.32
C LEU A 190 5.90 0.88 -3.16
N VAL A 191 4.80 0.40 -2.59
CA VAL A 191 3.77 -0.36 -3.34
C VAL A 191 3.19 0.48 -4.48
N LEU A 192 2.87 1.75 -4.22
CA LEU A 192 2.37 2.66 -5.25
C LEU A 192 3.39 2.85 -6.39
N ALA A 193 4.66 3.06 -6.04
CA ALA A 193 5.75 3.18 -7.01
C ALA A 193 5.94 1.91 -7.85
N LEU A 194 5.81 0.72 -7.23
CA LEU A 194 5.87 -0.56 -7.95
C LEU A 194 4.75 -0.68 -8.98
N HIS A 195 3.50 -0.34 -8.64
CA HIS A 195 2.39 -0.38 -9.60
C HIS A 195 2.57 0.62 -10.75
N ILE A 196 3.08 1.82 -10.48
CA ILE A 196 3.42 2.79 -11.52
C ILE A 196 4.52 2.22 -12.43
N PHE A 197 5.55 1.62 -11.86
CA PHE A 197 6.65 1.02 -12.61
C PHE A 197 6.19 -0.13 -13.52
N ILE A 198 5.30 -1.00 -13.03
CA ILE A 198 4.70 -2.08 -13.82
C ILE A 198 3.96 -1.50 -15.04
N ILE A 199 3.12 -0.49 -14.82
CA ILE A 199 2.38 0.20 -15.90
C ILE A 199 3.36 0.78 -16.93
N LEU A 200 4.42 1.46 -16.47
CA LEU A 200 5.42 2.08 -17.35
C LEU A 200 6.19 1.05 -18.20
N ILE A 201 6.60 -0.08 -17.61
CA ILE A 201 7.29 -1.14 -18.36
C ILE A 201 6.40 -1.71 -19.46
N ILE A 202 5.16 -2.05 -19.12
CA ILE A 202 4.23 -2.64 -20.08
C ILE A 202 3.87 -1.63 -21.17
N TYR A 203 3.70 -0.35 -20.80
CA TYR A 203 3.50 0.73 -21.76
C TYR A 203 4.67 0.90 -22.71
N ALA A 204 5.90 0.95 -22.19
CA ALA A 204 7.12 1.07 -23.00
C ALA A 204 7.26 -0.10 -23.97
N TYR A 205 6.97 -1.33 -23.51
CA TYR A 205 6.95 -2.52 -24.36
C TYR A 205 5.91 -2.41 -25.49
N GLN A 206 4.67 -2.05 -25.15
CA GLN A 206 3.61 -1.89 -26.15
C GLN A 206 3.95 -0.82 -27.18
N HIS A 207 4.45 0.33 -26.72
CA HIS A 207 4.81 1.45 -27.58
C HIS A 207 5.97 1.08 -28.53
N ALA A 208 7.02 0.44 -28.02
CA ALA A 208 8.13 -0.04 -28.82
C ALA A 208 7.68 -1.07 -29.86
N SER A 209 6.85 -2.04 -29.46
CA SER A 209 6.31 -3.08 -30.35
C SER A 209 5.42 -2.47 -31.45
N TYR A 210 4.56 -1.52 -31.09
CA TYR A 210 3.70 -0.81 -32.03
C TYR A 210 4.52 0.02 -33.04
N SER A 211 5.53 0.76 -32.57
CA SER A 211 6.43 1.56 -33.42
C SER A 211 7.18 0.69 -34.42
N HIS A 212 7.67 -0.49 -33.99
CA HIS A 212 8.32 -1.46 -34.88
C HIS A 212 7.37 -1.99 -35.96
N LYS A 213 6.14 -2.38 -35.60
CA LYS A 213 5.13 -2.85 -36.58
C LYS A 213 4.79 -1.75 -37.60
N LYS A 214 4.60 -0.51 -37.15
CA LYS A 214 4.32 0.63 -38.03
C LYS A 214 5.47 0.93 -38.99
N LYS A 215 6.73 0.81 -38.55
CA LYS A 215 7.91 0.94 -39.42
C LYS A 215 8.01 -0.17 -40.46
N GLN A 216 7.61 -1.40 -40.12
CA GLN A 216 7.60 -2.54 -41.05
C GLN A 216 6.45 -2.53 -42.06
N GLN A 217 5.39 -1.76 -41.84
CA GLN A 217 4.27 -1.60 -42.78
C GLN A 217 4.48 -0.48 -43.82
N ARG A 218 5.38 0.48 -43.54
CA ARG A 218 5.79 1.53 -44.49
C ARG A 218 6.60 1.08 -45.73
N PRO A 219 7.34 -0.05 -45.77
CA PRO A 219 8.08 -0.48 -46.96
C PRO A 219 7.19 -0.87 -48.14
N THR A 220 5.98 -1.38 -47.89
CA THR A 220 5.04 -1.80 -48.95
C THR A 220 4.36 -0.61 -49.64
N GLU A 221 4.39 0.58 -49.04
CA GLU A 221 3.87 1.82 -49.63
C GLU A 221 4.85 2.43 -50.66
N ASN A 222 6.14 2.08 -50.55
CA ASN A 222 7.20 2.47 -51.49
C ASN A 222 7.45 1.41 -52.59
N ALA A 223 6.52 0.47 -52.78
CA ALA A 223 6.59 -0.41 -53.96
C ALA A 223 6.47 0.47 -55.23
N PRO A 224 7.42 0.40 -56.18
CA PRO A 224 7.37 1.23 -57.37
C PRO A 224 6.07 0.91 -58.12
N LYS A 225 5.22 1.94 -58.28
CA LYS A 225 3.94 1.85 -59.01
C LYS A 225 4.11 1.49 -60.50
N GLU A 226 5.34 1.42 -60.99
CA GLU A 226 5.69 1.17 -62.39
C GLU A 226 5.42 -0.28 -62.85
N ILE A 227 5.14 -1.23 -61.94
CA ILE A 227 4.94 -2.66 -62.30
C ILE A 227 3.45 -3.03 -62.42
N MET A 228 2.51 -2.15 -62.06
CA MET A 228 1.06 -2.45 -62.11
C MET A 228 0.34 -1.91 -63.37
N LEU A 229 1.09 -1.39 -64.35
CA LEU A 229 0.57 -0.92 -65.63
C LEU A 229 1.26 -1.65 -66.78
N TYR A 230 1.02 -2.94 -66.94
CA TYR A 230 1.24 -3.68 -68.19
C TYR A 230 0.31 -4.87 -68.29
#